data_AF-A0A3C0Q576-F1
#
_entry.id   AF-A0A3C0Q576-F1
#
_cell.length_a   1.000
_cell.length_b   1.000
_cell.length_c   1.000
_cell.angle_alpha   90.00
_cell.angle_beta   90.00
_cell.angle_gamma   90.00
#
_symmetry.space_group_name_H-M   'P 1'
#
loop_
_entity.id
_entity.type
_entity.pdbx_description
1 polymer ?
#
loop_
_entity_poly.entity_id
_entity_poly.type
_entity_poly.pdbx_seq_one_letter_code
_entity_poly.pdbx_strand_id
1 'polypeptide(L)'
;MAKEKTAQEYLIKAKLYRFMSLLFVTLGIFIFCAMYVQNVEGRLIEALKDPMTITIFLIPFFPAAVLTYLADGAEKKYRKMTERNSQKK
;
A
#
# COMPACT_ATOMS: atom_id res chain seq x y z
N MET A 1 -26.27 -9.33 14.67
CA MET A 1 -25.91 -7.90 14.80
C MET A 1 -24.45 -7.63 15.21
N ALA A 2 -23.94 -8.07 16.38
CA ALA A 2 -22.56 -7.74 16.80
C ALA A 2 -21.45 -8.26 15.86
N LYS A 3 -21.64 -9.45 15.25
CA LYS A 3 -20.72 -10.01 14.25
C LYS A 3 -20.74 -9.31 12.88
N GLU A 4 -21.87 -8.69 12.51
CA GLU A 4 -21.98 -7.96 11.25
C GLU A 4 -21.32 -6.58 11.35
N LYS A 5 -21.49 -5.89 12.48
CA LYS A 5 -20.78 -4.64 12.77
C LYS A 5 -19.26 -4.82 12.71
N THR A 6 -18.74 -5.87 13.34
CA THR A 6 -17.30 -6.19 13.33
C THR A 6 -16.79 -6.56 11.93
N ALA A 7 -17.56 -7.26 11.11
CA ALA A 7 -17.19 -7.51 9.72
C ALA A 7 -17.10 -6.21 8.90
N GLN A 8 -18.09 -5.32 9.02
CA GLN A 8 -18.08 -4.04 8.31
C GLN A 8 -16.91 -3.14 8.71
N GLU A 9 -16.50 -3.15 9.97
CA GLU A 9 -15.30 -2.43 10.44
C GLU A 9 -14.03 -2.87 9.71
N TYR A 10 -13.85 -4.18 9.49
CA TYR A 10 -12.68 -4.68 8.73
C TYR A 10 -12.73 -4.26 7.25
N LEU A 11 -13.91 -4.22 6.64
CA LEU A 11 -14.07 -3.74 5.27
C LEU A 11 -13.76 -2.25 5.15
N ILE A 12 -14.23 -1.43 6.10
CA ILE A 12 -13.95 0.01 6.12
C ILE A 12 -12.44 0.24 6.32
N LYS A 13 -11.81 -0.47 7.26
CA LYS A 13 -10.35 -0.39 7.48
C LYS A 13 -9.58 -0.78 6.23
N ALA A 14 -9.96 -1.89 5.56
CA ALA A 14 -9.31 -2.32 4.33
C ALA A 14 -9.38 -1.24 3.24
N LYS A 15 -10.56 -0.66 3.01
CA LYS A 15 -10.75 0.43 2.04
C LYS A 15 -9.95 1.68 2.39
N LEU A 16 -9.92 2.07 3.67
CA LEU A 16 -9.16 3.22 4.14
C LEU A 16 -7.65 3.01 3.93
N TYR A 17 -7.11 1.84 4.29
CA TYR A 17 -5.71 1.51 4.05
C TYR A 17 -5.38 1.46 2.56
N ARG A 18 -6.28 0.93 1.72
CA ARG A 18 -6.12 0.92 0.27
C ARG A 18 -6.06 2.35 -0.31
N PHE A 19 -6.96 3.22 0.14
CA PHE A 19 -7.00 4.62 -0.30
C PHE A 19 -5.75 5.38 0.14
N MET A 20 -5.34 5.25 1.41
CA MET A 20 -4.12 5.87 1.91
C MET A 20 -2.88 5.34 1.18
N SER A 21 -2.84 4.04 0.88
CA SER A 21 -1.76 3.47 0.08
C SER A 21 -1.65 4.15 -1.28
N LEU A 22 -2.77 4.37 -1.99
CA LEU A 22 -2.77 5.08 -3.27
C LEU A 22 -2.26 6.52 -3.15
N LEU A 23 -2.61 7.24 -2.08
CA LEU A 23 -2.06 8.57 -1.81
C LEU A 23 -0.53 8.51 -1.64
N PHE A 24 -0.02 7.56 -0.87
CA PHE A 24 1.41 7.39 -0.67
C PHE A 24 2.15 6.93 -1.93
N VAL A 25 1.55 6.07 -2.77
CA VAL A 25 2.12 5.73 -4.08
C VAL A 25 2.24 7.00 -4.93
N THR A 26 1.17 7.79 -4.98
CA THR A 26 1.13 9.01 -5.78
C THR A 26 2.20 10.01 -5.32
N LEU A 27 2.28 10.27 -4.01
CA LEU A 27 3.34 11.10 -3.43
C LEU A 27 4.74 10.52 -3.66
N GLY A 28 4.89 9.19 -3.54
CA GLY A 28 6.14 8.49 -3.82
C GLY A 28 6.62 8.69 -5.26
N ILE A 29 5.71 8.66 -6.24
CA ILE A 29 6.02 8.97 -7.64
C ILE A 29 6.50 10.42 -7.78
N PHE A 30 5.81 11.39 -7.18
CA PHE A 30 6.24 12.79 -7.24
C PHE A 30 7.62 13.01 -6.62
N ILE A 31 7.88 12.43 -5.46
CA ILE A 31 9.18 12.50 -4.78
C ILE A 31 10.26 11.83 -5.65
N PHE A 32 9.98 10.65 -6.18
CA PHE A 32 10.88 9.94 -7.08
C PHE A 32 11.25 10.80 -8.30
N CYS A 33 10.26 11.40 -8.96
CA CYS A 33 10.50 12.29 -10.10
C CYS A 33 11.35 13.51 -9.72
N ALA A 34 11.07 14.14 -8.57
CA ALA A 34 11.87 15.27 -8.09
C ALA A 34 13.32 14.86 -7.81
N MET A 35 13.53 13.73 -7.13
CA MET A 35 14.86 13.19 -6.86
C MET A 35 15.61 12.83 -8.14
N TYR A 36 14.92 12.25 -9.12
CA TYR A 36 15.50 11.89 -10.41
C TYR A 36 16.02 13.12 -11.16
N VAL A 37 15.22 14.18 -11.24
CA VAL A 37 15.61 15.42 -11.93
C VAL A 37 16.78 16.09 -11.21
N GLN A 38 16.78 16.09 -9.87
CA GLN A 38 17.80 16.78 -9.08
C GLN A 38 19.13 16.03 -8.99
N ASN A 39 19.13 14.69 -8.90
CA ASN A 39 20.33 13.92 -8.54
C ASN A 39 20.90 13.09 -9.69
N VAL A 40 20.12 12.82 -10.73
CA VAL A 40 20.50 11.84 -11.76
C VAL A 40 20.74 12.48 -13.13
N GLU A 41 20.47 13.78 -13.30
CA GLU A 41 20.71 14.54 -14.55
C GLU A 41 20.20 13.83 -15.83
N GLY A 42 19.19 12.97 -15.72
CA GLY A 42 18.68 12.17 -16.85
C GLY A 42 19.35 10.81 -17.08
N ARG A 43 20.37 10.41 -16.31
CA ARG A 43 21.08 9.12 -16.44
C ARG A 43 20.47 8.01 -15.59
N LEU A 44 19.17 7.76 -15.78
CA LEU A 44 18.39 6.76 -15.02
C LEU A 44 19.05 5.37 -15.03
N ILE A 45 19.56 4.94 -16.19
CA ILE A 45 20.20 3.63 -16.35
C ILE A 45 21.50 3.51 -15.53
N GLU A 46 22.25 4.60 -15.38
CA GLU A 46 23.49 4.61 -14.57
C GLU A 46 23.14 4.54 -13.08
N ALA A 47 22.14 5.30 -12.64
CA ALA A 47 21.63 5.30 -11.27
C ALA A 47 21.06 3.95 -10.83
N LEU A 48 20.45 3.19 -11.75
CA LEU A 48 19.95 1.84 -11.47
C LEU A 48 21.05 0.78 -11.34
N LYS A 49 22.32 1.09 -11.67
CA LYS A 49 23.44 0.18 -11.42
C LYS A 49 23.93 0.24 -9.97
N ASP A 50 23.64 1.33 -9.26
CA ASP A 50 24.00 1.50 -7.85
C ASP A 50 22.88 1.00 -6.92
N PRO A 51 23.11 -0.07 -6.14
CA PRO A 51 22.12 -0.60 -5.21
C PRO A 51 21.66 0.41 -4.16
N MET A 52 22.53 1.36 -3.77
CA MET A 52 22.18 2.37 -2.78
C MET A 52 21.14 3.33 -3.34
N THR A 53 21.35 3.80 -4.57
CA THR A 53 20.41 4.67 -5.28
C THR A 53 19.04 3.99 -5.49
N ILE A 54 19.01 2.71 -5.87
CA ILE A 54 17.75 1.94 -5.97
C ILE A 54 17.01 1.94 -4.63
N THR A 55 17.74 1.70 -3.53
CA THR A 55 17.15 1.66 -2.19
C THR A 55 16.53 3.00 -1.83
N ILE A 56 17.24 4.10 -2.07
CA ILE A 56 16.76 5.47 -1.84
C ILE A 56 15.50 5.75 -2.66
N PHE A 57 15.45 5.30 -3.92
CA PHE A 57 14.27 5.45 -4.77
C PHE A 57 13.06 4.66 -4.29
N LEU A 58 13.25 3.57 -3.57
CA LEU A 58 12.15 2.77 -3.03
C LEU A 58 11.60 3.30 -1.69
N ILE A 59 12.40 4.06 -0.92
CA ILE A 59 11.99 4.60 0.39
C ILE A 59 10.65 5.35 0.34
N PRO A 60 10.37 6.26 -0.61
CA PRO A 60 9.11 6.98 -0.69
C PRO A 60 7.87 6.08 -0.86
N PHE A 61 8.05 4.87 -1.41
CA PHE A 61 6.99 3.90 -1.63
C PHE A 61 6.75 2.96 -0.45
N PHE A 62 7.67 2.95 0.54
CA PHE A 62 7.60 2.05 1.68
C PHE A 62 6.28 2.18 2.48
N PRO A 63 5.78 3.39 2.81
CA PRO A 63 4.52 3.53 3.52
C PRO A 63 3.33 2.94 2.74
N ALA A 64 3.33 3.11 1.41
CA ALA A 64 2.29 2.55 0.56
C ALA A 64 2.30 1.02 0.57
N ALA A 65 3.48 0.39 0.55
CA ALA A 65 3.64 -1.05 0.63
C ALA A 65 3.10 -1.61 1.97
N VAL A 66 3.43 -0.96 3.09
CA VAL A 66 2.90 -1.33 4.42
C VAL A 66 1.38 -1.23 4.46
N LEU A 67 0.81 -0.12 3.96
CA LEU A 67 -0.64 0.08 3.94
C LEU A 67 -1.36 -0.93 3.03
N THR A 68 -0.78 -1.30 1.89
CA THR A 68 -1.32 -2.35 1.02
C THR A 68 -1.35 -3.68 1.77
N TYR A 69 -0.27 -4.06 2.44
CA TYR A 69 -0.20 -5.29 3.22
C TYR A 69 -1.26 -5.33 4.34
N LEU A 70 -1.44 -4.20 5.04
CA LEU A 70 -2.48 -4.08 6.08
C LEU A 70 -3.91 -4.15 5.48
N ALA A 71 -4.14 -3.53 4.32
CA ALA A 71 -5.41 -3.60 3.61
C ALA A 71 -5.77 -5.05 3.26
N ASP A 72 -4.83 -5.79 2.68
CA ASP A 72 -5.02 -7.20 2.30
C ASP A 72 -5.28 -8.07 3.54
N GLY A 73 -4.60 -7.80 4.65
CA GLY A 73 -4.85 -8.48 5.93
C GLY A 73 -6.26 -8.23 6.48
N ALA A 74 -6.74 -6.99 6.42
CA ALA A 74 -8.09 -6.62 6.85
C ALA A 74 -9.18 -7.22 5.93
N GLU A 75 -8.96 -7.22 4.61
CA GLU A 75 -9.88 -7.81 3.63
C GLU A 75 -9.98 -9.33 3.78
N LYS A 76 -8.85 -10.02 3.98
CA LYS A 76 -8.83 -11.46 4.30
C LYS A 76 -9.62 -11.78 5.56
N LYS A 77 -9.52 -10.95 6.61
CA LYS A 77 -10.31 -11.11 7.84
C LYS A 77 -11.80 -10.89 7.59
N TYR A 78 -12.17 -9.87 6.82
CA TYR A 78 -13.54 -9.62 6.42
C TYR A 78 -14.15 -10.83 5.69
N ARG A 79 -13.50 -11.32 4.62
CA ARG A 79 -13.96 -12.48 3.84
C ARG A 79 -14.19 -13.72 4.71
N LYS A 80 -13.24 -14.04 5.59
CA LYS A 80 -13.38 -15.20 6.50
C LYS A 80 -14.60 -15.07 7.42
N MET A 81 -14.96 -13.86 7.85
CA MET A 81 -16.12 -13.63 8.71
C MET A 81 -17.44 -13.74 7.93
N THR A 82 -17.50 -13.25 6.70
CA THR A 82 -18.68 -13.35 5.84
C THR A 82 -18.91 -14.76 5.30
N GLU A 83 -17.86 -15.48 4.90
CA GLU A 83 -17.93 -16.87 4.44
C GLU A 83 -18.39 -17.83 5.56
N ARG A 84 -17.84 -17.68 6.78
CA ARG A 84 -18.31 -18.47 7.95
C ARG A 84 -19.76 -18.20 8.33
N ASN A 85 -20.29 -17.00 8.06
CA ASN A 85 -21.69 -16.68 8.33
C ASN A 85 -22.62 -17.28 7.27
N SER A 86 -22.19 -17.40 6.01
CA SER A 86 -22.99 -18.02 4.94
C SER A 86 -23.09 -19.55 5.10
N GLN A 87 -22.09 -20.21 5.69
CA GLN A 87 -22.15 -21.66 5.97
C GLN A 87 -22.93 -22.02 7.25
N LYS A 88 -23.29 -21.02 8.08
CA LYS A 88 -24.07 -21.21 9.31
C LYS A 88 -25.57 -20.86 9.17
N LYS A 89 -25.96 -20.35 8.00
CA LYS A 89 -27.36 -20.16 7.60
C LYS A 89 -27.79 -21.36 6.76
#